data_AF-A0A8I1SKZ1-F1
#
_entry.id   AF-A0A8I1SKZ1-F1
#
_cell.length_a   1.000
_cell.length_b   1.000
_cell.length_c   1.000
_cell.angle_alpha   90.00
_cell.angle_beta   90.00
_cell.angle_gamma   90.00
#
_symmetry.space_group_name_H-M   'P 1'
#
loop_
_entity.id
_entity.type
_entity.pdbx_description
1 polymer ?
#
loop_
_entity_poly.entity_id
_entity_poly.type
_entity_poly.pdbx_seq_one_letter_code
_entity_poly.pdbx_strand_id
1 'polypeptide(L)' 'MGTDRFIFGVLTIVVGLFGLFYASGSHDGYSYFVGLALFVGAVLFMFHLIKGYYDQLDAADH' A
#
# COMPACT_ATOMS: atom_id res chain seq x y z
N MET A 1 -10.20 -4.58 16.50
CA MET A 1 -9.01 -5.07 15.77
C MET A 1 -9.23 -5.29 14.27
N GLY A 2 -10.46 -5.34 13.74
CA GLY A 2 -10.71 -5.38 12.29
C GLY A 2 -10.72 -4.00 11.61
N THR A 3 -11.28 -3.00 12.29
CA THR A 3 -11.45 -1.62 11.77
C THR A 3 -10.12 -0.93 11.48
N ASP A 4 -9.12 -1.07 12.34
CA ASP A 4 -7.82 -0.42 12.18
C ASP A 4 -7.13 -0.88 10.89
N ARG A 5 -7.18 -2.19 10.60
CA ARG A 5 -6.64 -2.77 9.36
C ARG A 5 -7.38 -2.32 8.11
N PHE A 6 -8.70 -2.19 8.18
CA PHE A 6 -9.49 -1.68 7.07
C PHE A 6 -9.11 -0.23 6.76
N ILE A 7 -8.93 0.60 7.80
CA ILE A 7 -8.45 1.98 7.67
C ILE A 7 -7.05 2.00 7.04
N PHE A 8 -6.12 1.18 7.51
CA PHE A 8 -4.77 1.10 6.92
C PHE A 8 -4.79 0.64 5.45
N GLY A 9 -5.65 -0.32 5.09
CA GLY A 9 -5.83 -0.75 3.70
C GLY A 9 -6.37 0.37 2.80
N VAL A 10 -7.41 1.08 3.26
CA VAL A 10 -7.97 2.22 2.52
C VAL A 10 -6.95 3.35 2.38
N LEU A 11 -6.21 3.68 3.45
CA LEU A 11 -5.14 4.69 3.39
C LEU A 11 -4.04 4.30 2.41
N THR A 12 -3.71 3.00 2.33
CA THR A 12 -2.70 2.49 1.39
C THR A 12 -3.14 2.66 -0.07
N ILE A 13 -4.41 2.40 -0.37
CA ILE A 13 -4.99 2.64 -1.70
C ILE A 13 -4.92 4.13 -2.05
N VAL A 14 -5.28 5.01 -1.10
CA VAL A 14 -5.21 6.47 -1.29
C VAL A 14 -3.78 6.91 -1.57
N VAL A 15 -2.80 6.45 -0.78
CA VAL A 15 -1.38 6.76 -0.98
C VAL A 15 -0.87 6.24 -2.34
N GLY A 16 -1.26 5.03 -2.73
CA GLY A 16 -0.90 4.46 -4.03
C GLY A 16 -1.46 5.28 -5.20
N LEU A 17 -2.72 5.70 -5.12
CA LEU A 17 -3.35 6.55 -6.13
C LEU A 17 -2.71 7.94 -6.20
N PHE A 18 -2.37 8.54 -5.06
CA PHE A 18 -1.63 9.81 -5.04
C PHE A 18 -0.23 9.68 -5.66
N GLY A 19 0.48 8.58 -5.38
CA GLY A 19 1.78 8.29 -6.02
C GLY A 19 1.67 8.15 -7.54
N LEU A 20 0.62 7.48 -8.02
CA LEU A 20 0.38 7.29 -9.45
C LEU A 20 -0.02 8.60 -10.14
N PHE A 21 -0.82 9.43 -9.48
CA PHE A 21 -1.20 10.76 -9.98
C PHE A 21 0.00 11.72 -10.02
N TYR A 22 0.89 11.62 -9.02
CA TYR A 22 2.15 12.37 -9.02
C TYR A 22 3.09 11.90 -10.13
N ALA A 23 3.16 10.59 -10.40
CA ALA A 23 3.93 10.05 -11.53
C ALA A 23 3.38 10.50 -12.89
N SER A 24 2.05 10.54 -13.06
CA SER A 24 1.41 10.87 -14.34
C SER A 24 1.49 12.36 -14.71
N GLY A 25 1.53 13.26 -13.72
CA GLY A 25 1.69 14.71 -13.95
C GLY A 25 3.13 15.18 -14.20
N SER A 26 4.08 14.26 -14.09
CA SER A 26 5.50 14.58 -13.99
C SER A 26 6.16 14.63 -15.37
N HIS A 27 6.68 15.80 -15.75
CA HIS A 27 7.43 16.00 -17.00
C HIS A 27 8.93 15.67 -16.86
N ASP A 28 9.44 15.57 -15.62
CA ASP A 28 10.81 15.15 -15.31
C ASP A 28 10.88 13.66 -14.93
N GLY A 29 11.88 12.94 -15.44
CA GLY A 29 12.00 11.49 -15.23
C GLY A 29 12.15 11.06 -13.77
N TYR A 30 12.63 11.95 -12.90
CA TYR A 30 12.84 11.65 -11.49
C TYR A 30 11.52 11.54 -10.72
N SER A 31 10.58 12.47 -10.96
CA SER A 31 9.26 12.47 -10.32
C SER A 31 8.39 11.28 -10.78
N TYR A 32 8.56 10.84 -12.02
CA TYR A 32 7.91 9.63 -12.54
C TYR A 32 8.36 8.39 -11.78
N PHE A 33 9.68 8.23 -11.61
CA PHE A 33 10.26 7.08 -10.90
C PHE A 33 9.85 7.06 -9.42
N VAL A 34 9.85 8.23 -8.76
CA VAL A 34 9.43 8.35 -7.36
C VAL A 34 7.96 7.97 -7.18
N GLY A 35 7.05 8.49 -8.01
CA GLY A 35 5.64 8.16 -7.91
C GLY A 35 5.35 6.68 -8.20
N LEU A 36 6.08 6.08 -9.15
CA LEU A 36 5.98 4.66 -9.47
C LEU A 36 6.51 3.77 -8.33
N ALA A 37 7.65 4.14 -7.72
CA ALA A 37 8.18 3.45 -6.55
C ALA A 37 7.22 3.52 -5.35
N LEU A 38 6.57 4.67 -5.14
CA LEU A 38 5.54 4.87 -4.12
C LEU A 38 4.34 3.95 -4.36
N PHE A 39 3.87 3.85 -5.60
CA PHE A 39 2.77 2.96 -5.97
C PHE A 39 3.13 1.49 -5.72
N VAL A 40 4.31 1.05 -6.18
CA VAL A 40 4.78 -0.33 -5.94
C VAL A 40 4.92 -0.61 -4.44
N GLY A 41 5.45 0.35 -3.68
CA GLY A 41 5.54 0.26 -2.21
C GLY A 41 4.17 0.12 -1.55
N ALA A 42 3.18 0.89 -1.99
CA ALA A 42 1.80 0.77 -1.50
C ALA A 42 1.20 -0.61 -1.81
N VAL A 43 1.42 -1.16 -3.01
CA VAL A 43 0.97 -2.52 -3.37
C VAL A 43 1.63 -3.56 -2.46
N LEU A 44 2.95 -3.49 -2.26
CA LEU A 44 3.65 -4.42 -1.37
C LEU A 44 3.18 -4.32 0.08
N PHE A 45 2.91 -3.11 0.57
CA PHE A 45 2.37 -2.88 1.90
C PHE A 45 0.95 -3.47 2.04
N MET A 46 0.14 -3.41 0.99
CA MET A 46 -1.17 -4.08 0.94
C MET A 46 -1.02 -5.60 1.13
N PHE A 47 -0.09 -6.24 0.42
CA PHE A 47 0.21 -7.65 0.60
C PHE A 47 0.74 -7.97 2.00
N HIS A 48 1.52 -7.07 2.60
CA HIS A 48 2.00 -7.23 3.97
C HIS A 48 0.85 -7.19 5.01
N LEU A 49 -0.11 -6.28 4.85
CA LEU A 49 -1.31 -6.23 5.70
C LEU A 49 -2.14 -7.51 5.60
N ILE A 50 -2.32 -8.03 4.37
CA ILE A 50 -3.02 -9.28 4.11
C ILE A 50 -2.28 -10.44 4.78
N LYS A 51 -0.97 -10.54 4.58
CA LYS A 51 -0.15 -11.58 5.20
C LYS A 51 -0.25 -11.53 6.72
N GLY A 52 -0.10 -10.36 7.33
CA GLY A 52 -0.22 -10.22 8.78
C GLY A 52 -1.58 -10.62 9.32
N TYR A 53 -2.65 -10.55 8.53
CA TYR A 53 -3.97 -11.06 8.92
C TYR A 53 -3.99 -12.59 9.00
N TYR A 54 -3.43 -13.26 7.99
CA TYR A 54 -3.31 -14.72 8.00
C TYR A 54 -2.33 -15.22 9.07
N ASP A 55 -1.19 -14.54 9.26
CA ASP A 55 -0.24 -14.89 10.33
C ASP A 55 -0.89 -14.81 11.73
N GLN A 56 -1.82 -13.86 11.94
CA GLN A 56 -2.58 -13.77 13.20
C GLN A 56 -3.66 -14.84 13.34
N LEU A 57 -4.28 -15.27 12.24
CA LEU A 57 -5.23 -16.38 12.24
C LEU A 57 -4.52 -17.69 12.58
N ASP A 58 -3.41 -17.98 11.90
CA ASP A 58 -2.61 -19.18 12.14
C ASP A 58 -2.09 -19.23 13.59
N ALA A 59 -1.66 -18.08 14.14
CA ALA A 59 -1.22 -17.99 15.53
C ALA A 59 -2.35 -18.13 16.56
N ALA A 60 -3.61 -17.95 16.18
CA ALA A 60 -4.77 -18.14 17.05
C ALA A 60 -5.34 -19.56 16.98
N ASP A 61 -5.00 -20.32 15.93
CA ASP A 61 -5.43 -21.71 15.71
C ASP A 61 -4.49 -22.75 16.37
N HIS A 62 -3.34 -22.29 16.88
CA HIS A 62 -2.35 -23.06 17.64
C HIS A 62 -2.38 -22.73 19.14
#